data_AF-A0AAQ2I3L8-F1
#
_entry.id   AF-A0AAQ2I3L8-F1
#
_cell.length_a   1.000
_cell.length_b   1.000
_cell.length_c   1.000
_cell.angle_alpha   90.00
_cell.angle_beta   90.00
_cell.angle_gamma   90.00
#
_symmetry.space_group_name_H-M   'P 1'
#
loop_
_entity.id
_entity.type
_entity.pdbx_description
1 polymer ?
#
loop_
_entity_poly.entity_id
_entity_poly.type
_entity_poly.pdbx_seq_one_letter_code
_entity_poly.pdbx_strand_id
1 'polypeptide(L)'
;QVMLNSRALHAIEQAELLAKQRALPSRRKRTESTYVFPPTKNFEFIQQSSVTDKHFQAALTELGIRARRQYNCRHTYATMCLMAGMNPAFIATQLGHSVQMLLSTYARWINSSTDWGELGKLENSLIGTKLVQAETVPL
;
A
#
# COMPACT_ATOMS: atom_id res chain seq x y z
N GLN A 1 -4.06 -8.66 11.78
CA GLN A 1 -5.23 -8.17 11.03
C GLN A 1 -4.76 -7.15 10.01
N VAL A 2 -5.21 -7.24 8.75
CA VAL A 2 -4.87 -6.28 7.69
C VAL A 2 -5.86 -5.12 7.76
N MET A 3 -5.36 -3.89 7.73
CA MET A 3 -6.18 -2.68 7.80
C MET A 3 -6.35 -2.13 6.39
N LEU A 4 -7.60 -1.91 5.98
CA LEU A 4 -7.93 -1.45 4.63
C LEU A 4 -8.30 0.03 4.65
N ASN A 5 -7.72 0.80 3.74
CA ASN A 5 -8.12 2.19 3.53
C ASN A 5 -9.37 2.29 2.64
N SER A 6 -9.92 3.49 2.50
CA SER A 6 -11.12 3.75 1.68
C SER A 6 -10.97 3.29 0.23
N ARG A 7 -9.78 3.46 -0.36
CA ARG A 7 -9.49 3.00 -1.74
C ARG A 7 -9.55 1.48 -1.86
N ALA A 8 -9.00 0.76 -0.88
CA ALA A 8 -9.03 -0.70 -0.86
C ALA A 8 -10.45 -1.23 -0.63
N LEU A 9 -11.22 -0.61 0.26
CA LEU A 9 -12.63 -0.94 0.49
C LEU A 9 -13.47 -0.73 -0.78
N HIS A 10 -13.31 0.41 -1.44
CA HIS A 10 -13.99 0.68 -2.71
C HIS A 10 -13.60 -0.33 -3.80
N ALA A 11 -12.34 -0.73 -3.88
CA ALA A 11 -11.91 -1.75 -4.84
C ALA A 11 -12.56 -3.11 -4.59
N ILE A 12 -12.77 -3.49 -3.32
CA ILE A 12 -13.48 -4.72 -2.94
C ILE A 12 -14.96 -4.62 -3.35
N GLU A 13 -15.61 -3.50 -3.06
CA GLU A 13 -17.01 -3.26 -3.44
C GLU A 13 -17.21 -3.40 -4.97
N GLN A 14 -16.33 -2.80 -5.77
CA GLN A 14 -16.37 -2.94 -7.23
C GLN A 14 -16.13 -4.40 -7.68
N ALA A 15 -15.21 -5.11 -7.02
CA ALA A 15 -14.95 -6.52 -7.32
C ALA A 15 -16.18 -7.40 -7.05
N GLU A 16 -16.88 -7.17 -5.93
CA GLU A 16 -18.12 -7.87 -5.61
C GLU A 16 -19.23 -7.58 -6.63
N LEU A 17 -19.37 -6.33 -7.05
CA LEU A 17 -20.35 -5.95 -8.08
C LEU A 17 -20.07 -6.67 -9.40
N LEU A 18 -18.81 -6.72 -9.83
CA LEU A 18 -18.40 -7.46 -11.02
C LEU A 18 -18.60 -8.98 -10.86
N ALA A 19 -18.35 -9.53 -9.67
CA ALA A 19 -18.60 -10.94 -9.38
C ALA A 19 -20.09 -11.28 -9.49
N LYS A 20 -20.97 -10.44 -8.93
CA LYS A 20 -22.43 -10.57 -9.04
C LYS A 20 -22.91 -10.51 -10.49
N GLN A 21 -22.41 -9.56 -11.28
CA GLN A 21 -22.74 -9.48 -12.71
C GLN A 21 -22.29 -10.73 -13.49
N ARG A 22 -21.15 -11.31 -13.12
CA ARG A 22 -20.60 -12.53 -13.74
C ARG A 22 -21.30 -13.82 -13.32
N ALA A 23 -22.15 -13.78 -12.29
CA ALA A 23 -22.94 -14.91 -11.79
C ALA A 23 -24.23 -15.14 -12.59
N LEU A 24 -24.49 -14.34 -13.63
CA LEU A 24 -25.54 -14.62 -14.61
C LEU A 24 -25.40 -16.06 -15.15
N PRO A 25 -26.52 -16.81 -15.26
CA PRO A 25 -26.50 -18.24 -15.51
C PRO A 25 -25.83 -18.55 -16.85
N SER A 26 -24.61 -19.09 -16.78
CA SER A 26 -23.86 -19.59 -17.92
C SER A 26 -23.44 -21.02 -17.64
N ARG A 27 -23.65 -21.89 -18.63
CA ARG A 27 -23.58 -23.36 -18.58
C ARG A 27 -22.24 -23.97 -18.12
N ARG A 28 -21.23 -23.15 -17.78
CA ARG A 28 -19.83 -23.56 -17.49
C ARG A 28 -19.22 -22.95 -16.21
N LYS A 29 -20.00 -22.30 -15.34
CA LYS A 29 -19.47 -21.65 -14.12
C LYS A 29 -20.05 -22.24 -12.83
N ARG A 30 -19.21 -22.32 -11.79
CA ARG A 30 -19.68 -22.45 -10.40
C ARG A 30 -20.56 -21.24 -10.07
N THR A 31 -21.75 -21.52 -9.56
CA THR A 31 -22.75 -20.53 -9.20
C THR A 31 -22.33 -19.68 -7.99
N GLU A 32 -21.46 -20.22 -7.12
CA GLU A 32 -21.02 -19.55 -5.90
C GLU A 32 -19.52 -19.78 -5.62
N SER A 33 -18.82 -18.71 -5.21
CA SER A 33 -17.42 -18.71 -4.80
C SER A 33 -17.27 -18.04 -3.44
N THR A 34 -16.48 -18.64 -2.55
CA THR A 34 -16.16 -18.11 -1.21
C THR A 34 -15.17 -16.94 -1.26
N TYR A 35 -14.50 -16.73 -2.41
CA TYR A 35 -13.45 -15.72 -2.55
C TYR A 35 -13.96 -14.45 -3.23
N VAL A 36 -13.46 -13.29 -2.77
CA VAL A 36 -13.77 -11.97 -3.36
C VAL A 36 -13.41 -11.90 -4.84
N PHE A 37 -12.34 -12.60 -5.25
CA PHE A 37 -11.88 -12.66 -6.64
C PHE A 37 -12.05 -14.08 -7.21
N PRO A 38 -13.22 -14.43 -7.77
CA PRO A 38 -13.45 -15.74 -8.34
C PRO A 38 -12.65 -15.92 -9.64
N PRO A 39 -12.03 -17.09 -9.87
CA PRO A 39 -11.32 -17.38 -11.10
C PRO A 39 -12.30 -17.64 -12.27
N THR A 40 -11.81 -17.49 -13.50
CA THR A 40 -12.61 -17.73 -14.72
C THR A 40 -12.78 -19.22 -15.06
N LYS A 41 -11.90 -20.09 -14.55
CA LYS A 41 -11.88 -21.55 -14.81
C LYS A 41 -12.37 -22.33 -13.58
N ASN A 42 -12.48 -23.67 -13.69
CA ASN A 42 -12.87 -24.61 -12.62
C ASN A 42 -11.98 -24.64 -11.36
N PHE A 43 -11.08 -23.67 -11.18
CA PHE A 43 -10.31 -23.55 -9.95
C PHE A 43 -11.15 -22.85 -8.88
N GLU A 44 -10.78 -23.03 -7.62
CA GLU A 44 -11.48 -22.38 -6.51
C GLU A 44 -11.02 -20.93 -6.30
N PHE A 45 -9.72 -20.68 -6.47
CA PHE A 45 -9.07 -19.38 -6.36
C PHE A 45 -7.94 -19.21 -7.40
N ILE A 46 -7.43 -17.98 -7.52
CA ILE A 46 -6.32 -17.64 -8.43
C ILE A 46 -5.03 -18.28 -7.91
N GLN A 47 -4.50 -19.27 -8.64
CA GLN A 47 -3.29 -20.02 -8.26
C GLN A 47 -1.98 -19.37 -8.72
N GLN A 48 -2.01 -18.61 -9.82
CA GLN A 48 -0.81 -18.13 -10.49
C GLN A 48 -0.90 -16.64 -10.76
N SER A 49 0.21 -15.92 -10.51
CA SER A 49 0.33 -14.50 -10.80
C SER A 49 0.27 -14.17 -12.29
N SER A 50 0.61 -15.11 -13.17
CA SER A 50 0.51 -14.95 -14.63
C SER A 50 -0.91 -14.60 -15.09
N VAL A 51 -1.93 -15.11 -14.41
CA VAL A 51 -3.34 -14.85 -14.71
C VAL A 51 -3.66 -13.38 -14.54
N THR A 52 -3.25 -12.81 -13.41
CA THR A 52 -3.50 -11.39 -13.11
C THR A 52 -2.52 -10.51 -13.89
N ASP A 53 -1.27 -10.93 -14.09
CA ASP A 53 -0.21 -10.09 -14.66
C ASP A 53 -0.55 -9.65 -16.09
N LYS A 54 -1.16 -10.54 -16.88
CA LYS A 54 -1.68 -10.18 -18.21
C LYS A 54 -2.67 -9.01 -18.16
N HIS A 55 -3.62 -9.05 -17.23
CA HIS A 55 -4.61 -7.98 -17.07
C HIS A 55 -3.97 -6.69 -16.55
N PHE A 56 -2.99 -6.80 -15.67
CA PHE A 56 -2.23 -5.66 -15.18
C PHE A 56 -1.41 -4.98 -16.28
N GLN A 57 -0.70 -5.74 -17.11
CA GLN A 57 0.04 -5.16 -18.25
C GLN A 57 -0.89 -4.45 -19.24
N ALA A 58 -2.08 -5.02 -19.51
CA ALA A 58 -3.07 -4.39 -20.36
C ALA A 58 -3.53 -3.04 -19.79
N ALA A 59 -3.85 -2.98 -18.50
CA ALA A 59 -4.23 -1.74 -17.82
C ALA A 59 -3.10 -0.70 -17.83
N LEU A 60 -1.84 -1.11 -17.60
CA LEU A 60 -0.70 -0.20 -17.70
C LEU A 60 -0.55 0.39 -19.11
N THR A 61 -0.72 -0.45 -20.13
CA THR A 61 -0.61 -0.03 -21.55
C THR A 61 -1.68 0.99 -21.90
N GLU A 62 -2.93 0.74 -21.50
CA GLU A 62 -4.07 1.63 -21.73
C GLU A 62 -3.88 2.99 -21.03
N LEU A 63 -3.29 2.98 -19.83
CA LEU A 63 -2.96 4.19 -19.07
C LEU A 63 -1.68 4.90 -19.55
N GLY A 64 -0.98 4.38 -20.57
CA GLY A 64 0.29 4.93 -21.03
C GLY A 64 1.44 4.78 -20.03
N ILE A 65 1.32 3.89 -19.05
CA ILE A 65 2.33 3.62 -18.04
C ILE A 65 3.28 2.53 -18.56
N ARG A 66 4.59 2.75 -18.39
CA ARG A 66 5.61 1.75 -18.74
C ARG A 66 5.29 0.39 -18.09
N ALA A 67 5.44 -0.70 -18.84
CA ALA A 67 5.25 -2.05 -18.35
C ALA A 67 6.10 -2.34 -17.09
N ARG A 68 5.47 -2.87 -16.05
CA ARG A 68 6.07 -3.21 -14.75
C ARG A 68 5.38 -4.45 -14.19
N ARG A 69 6.11 -5.27 -13.42
CA ARG A 69 5.50 -6.41 -12.70
C ARG A 69 4.54 -5.92 -11.63
N GLN A 70 3.47 -6.67 -11.39
CA GLN A 70 2.52 -6.40 -10.29
C GLN A 70 3.16 -6.25 -8.92
N TYR A 71 4.23 -7.01 -8.65
CA TYR A 71 4.95 -6.94 -7.38
C TYR A 71 5.47 -5.52 -7.09
N ASN A 72 5.68 -4.69 -8.12
CA ASN A 72 6.08 -3.30 -7.93
C ASN A 72 5.01 -2.46 -7.23
N CYS A 73 3.72 -2.81 -7.31
CA CYS A 73 2.68 -2.12 -6.54
C CYS A 73 2.91 -2.24 -5.02
N ARG A 74 3.50 -3.35 -4.55
CA ARG A 74 3.90 -3.53 -3.15
C ARG A 74 4.99 -2.54 -2.76
N HIS A 75 5.97 -2.33 -3.65
CA HIS A 75 7.02 -1.33 -3.46
C HIS A 75 6.45 0.08 -3.46
N THR A 76 5.60 0.42 -4.43
CA THR A 76 4.93 1.73 -4.50
C THR A 76 4.13 2.01 -3.24
N TYR A 77 3.37 1.03 -2.74
CA TYR A 77 2.60 1.17 -1.50
C TYR A 77 3.49 1.47 -0.29
N ALA A 78 4.60 0.75 -0.15
CA ALA A 78 5.57 0.99 0.94
C ALA A 78 6.14 2.41 0.87
N THR A 79 6.60 2.84 -0.31
CA THR A 79 7.14 4.19 -0.52
C THR A 79 6.10 5.27 -0.23
N MET A 80 4.86 5.11 -0.71
CA MET A 80 3.77 6.08 -0.44
C MET A 80 3.49 6.22 1.06
N CYS A 81 3.45 5.11 1.80
CA CYS A 81 3.21 5.16 3.25
C CYS A 81 4.35 5.87 3.98
N LEU A 82 5.61 5.61 3.59
CA LEU A 82 6.78 6.27 4.18
C LEU A 82 6.82 7.76 3.85
N MET A 83 6.54 8.14 2.59
CA MET A 83 6.45 9.55 2.18
C MET A 83 5.31 10.30 2.89
N ALA A 84 4.24 9.60 3.27
CA ALA A 84 3.16 10.14 4.09
C ALA A 84 3.51 10.22 5.60
N GLY A 85 4.73 9.85 6.00
CA GLY A 85 5.18 9.87 7.40
C GLY A 85 4.53 8.80 8.28
N MET A 86 3.97 7.73 7.69
CA MET A 86 3.34 6.65 8.47
C MET A 86 4.40 5.86 9.25
N ASN A 87 4.00 5.34 10.42
CA ASN A 87 4.87 4.56 11.29
C ASN A 87 5.46 3.32 10.56
N PRO A 88 6.80 3.20 10.42
CA PRO A 88 7.44 2.06 9.76
C PRO A 88 7.08 0.69 10.33
N ALA A 89 6.84 0.59 11.65
CA ALA A 89 6.41 -0.65 12.30
C ALA A 89 5.04 -1.09 11.78
N PHE A 90 4.10 -0.16 11.67
CA PHE A 90 2.77 -0.42 11.12
C PHE A 90 2.85 -0.87 9.65
N ILE A 91 3.64 -0.17 8.83
CA ILE A 91 3.82 -0.51 7.41
C ILE A 91 4.40 -1.92 7.27
N ALA A 92 5.42 -2.26 8.06
CA ALA A 92 6.04 -3.58 8.05
C ALA A 92 5.03 -4.69 8.40
N THR A 93 4.18 -4.47 9.42
CA THR A 93 3.08 -5.40 9.77
C THR A 93 2.07 -5.55 8.63
N GLN A 94 1.68 -4.46 7.96
CA GLN A 94 0.75 -4.52 6.83
C GLN A 94 1.33 -5.28 5.63
N LEU A 95 2.63 -5.10 5.36
CA LEU A 95 3.30 -5.82 4.29
C LEU A 95 3.60 -7.28 4.68
N GLY A 96 3.78 -7.57 5.97
CA GLY A 96 4.08 -8.91 6.48
C GLY A 96 5.57 -9.24 6.49
N HIS A 97 6.44 -8.22 6.62
CA HIS A 97 7.90 -8.39 6.74
C HIS A 97 8.43 -7.67 7.99
N SER A 98 9.73 -7.82 8.31
CA SER A 98 10.35 -7.10 9.43
C SER A 98 10.57 -5.63 9.11
N VAL A 99 10.59 -4.77 10.15
CA VAL A 99 10.92 -3.35 10.03
C VAL A 99 12.32 -3.15 9.46
N GLN A 100 13.27 -3.99 9.85
CA GLN A 100 14.63 -3.96 9.32
C GLN A 100 14.64 -4.17 7.79
N MET A 101 13.85 -5.12 7.27
CA MET A 101 13.74 -5.35 5.83
C MET A 101 13.05 -4.19 5.10
N LEU A 102 12.07 -3.55 5.73
CA LEU A 102 11.42 -2.35 5.20
C LEU A 102 12.45 -1.21 5.07
N LEU A 103 13.13 -0.86 6.16
CA LEU A 103 14.06 0.27 6.18
C LEU A 103 15.29 0.01 5.29
N SER A 104 15.82 -1.21 5.23
CA SER A 104 16.93 -1.53 4.32
C SER A 104 16.58 -1.28 2.85
N THR A 105 15.31 -1.45 2.48
CA THR A 105 14.84 -1.28 1.11
C THR A 105 14.43 0.17 0.81
N TYR A 106 13.81 0.87 1.77
CA TYR A 106 13.12 2.13 1.49
C TYR A 106 13.65 3.36 2.24
N ALA A 107 14.50 3.21 3.27
CA ALA A 107 14.96 4.34 4.08
C ALA A 107 15.65 5.45 3.27
N ARG A 108 16.31 5.08 2.16
CA ARG A 108 16.95 6.06 1.25
C ARG A 108 15.97 7.13 0.74
N TRP A 109 14.69 6.78 0.59
CA TRP A 109 13.67 7.68 0.04
C TRP A 109 13.01 8.58 1.10
N ILE A 110 13.42 8.46 2.37
CA ILE A 110 12.89 9.26 3.50
C ILE A 110 13.71 10.55 3.70
N ASN A 111 15.02 10.52 3.44
CA ASN A 111 15.95 11.59 3.83
C ASN A 111 16.05 12.78 2.84
N SER A 112 15.31 12.79 1.72
CA SER A 112 15.63 13.74 0.65
C SER A 112 14.92 15.09 0.69
N SER A 113 13.94 15.32 1.57
CA SER A 113 13.09 16.53 1.48
C SER A 113 12.68 17.19 2.78
N THR A 114 12.96 16.62 3.95
CA THR A 114 12.33 17.08 5.21
C THR A 114 13.23 17.06 6.44
N ASP A 115 14.55 16.90 6.34
CA ASP A 115 15.43 16.79 7.50
C ASP A 115 15.28 17.98 8.49
N TRP A 116 15.14 19.20 7.97
CA TRP A 116 14.84 20.39 8.78
C TRP A 116 13.43 20.37 9.38
N GLY A 117 12.44 19.81 8.66
CA GLY A 117 11.08 19.64 9.18
C GLY A 117 11.00 18.56 10.27
N GLU A 118 11.81 17.50 10.18
CA GLU A 118 11.94 16.48 11.22
C GLU A 118 12.60 17.07 12.47
N LEU A 119 13.64 17.89 12.31
CA LEU A 119 14.25 18.64 13.42
C LEU A 119 13.23 19.59 14.07
N GLY A 120 12.44 20.29 13.25
CA GLY A 120 11.38 21.18 13.72
C GLY A 120 10.27 20.49 14.52
N LYS A 121 10.08 19.16 14.38
CA LYS A 121 9.15 18.41 15.25
C LYS A 121 9.66 18.35 16.69
N LEU A 122 10.97 18.29 16.89
CA LEU A 122 11.60 18.32 18.23
C LEU A 122 11.45 19.71 18.86
N GLU A 123 11.59 20.77 18.06
CA GLU A 123 11.45 22.16 18.55
C GLU A 123 10.00 22.55 18.86
N ASN A 124 9.04 22.06 18.06
CA ASN A 124 7.62 22.37 18.24
C ASN A 124 6.91 21.44 19.23
N SER A 125 7.44 20.22 19.45
CA SER A 125 6.89 19.33 20.46
C SER A 125 7.51 19.67 21.80
N LEU A 126 6.71 20.26 22.71
CA LEU A 126 7.00 20.46 24.13
C LEU A 126 7.10 19.11 24.88
N ILE A 127 7.87 18.16 24.37
CA ILE A 127 8.08 16.85 24.96
C ILE A 127 9.20 17.00 25.99
N GLY A 128 8.78 17.26 27.23
CA GLY A 128 9.47 16.79 28.43
C GLY A 128 10.59 17.66 28.99
N THR A 129 11.18 18.60 28.24
CA THR A 129 12.19 19.52 28.78
C THR A 129 11.83 20.96 28.49
N LYS A 130 11.72 21.79 29.55
CA LYS A 130 11.71 23.25 29.37
C LYS A 130 13.03 23.64 28.69
N LEU A 131 12.95 24.46 27.65
CA LEU A 131 14.15 25.05 27.02
C LEU A 131 14.98 25.72 28.12
N VAL A 132 16.23 25.29 28.28
CA VAL A 132 17.13 25.76 29.34
C VAL A 132 17.63 27.19 29.07
N GLN A 133 17.43 27.72 27.86
CA GLN A 133 17.84 29.08 27.50
C GLN A 133 16.69 29.81 26.80
N ALA A 134 15.98 30.64 27.57
CA ALA A 134 15.06 31.64 27.06
C ALA A 134 15.54 33.07 27.34
N GLU A 135 16.72 33.26 27.92
CA GLU A 135 17.25 34.60 28.22
C GLU A 135 18.41 34.90 27.27
N THR A 136 18.14 35.77 26.31
CA THR A 136 19.19 36.51 25.62
C THR A 136 20.03 37.22 26.67
N VAL A 137 21.28 36.79 26.84
CA VAL A 137 22.27 37.50 27.66
C VAL A 137 22.39 38.90 27.07
N PRO A 138 21.98 39.96 27.79
CA PRO A 138 22.21 41.32 27.34
C PRO A 138 23.72 41.58 27.37
N LEU A 139 24.25 42.16 26.29
CA LEU A 139 25.64 42.65 26.23
C LEU A 139 25.90 43.71 27.31
#